data_AF-A0A357MYG3-F1
#
_entry.id   AF-A0A357MYG3-F1
#
_cell.length_a   1.000
_cell.length_b   1.000
_cell.length_c   1.000
_cell.angle_alpha   90.00
_cell.angle_beta   90.00
_cell.angle_gamma   90.00
#
_symmetry.space_group_name_H-M   'P 1'
#
loop_
_entity.id
_entity.type
_entity.pdbx_description
1 polymer ?
#
loop_
_entity_poly.entity_id
_entity_poly.type
_entity_poly.pdbx_seq_one_letter_code
_entity_poly.pdbx_strand_id
1 'polypeptide(L)' 'YIGDLIQKTEVELLKTPNLGKKSLTEIKEVLAQRGLSLGMKLENWPPAGVASHGMLG' A
#
# COMPACT_ATOMS: atom_id res chain seq x y z
N TYR A 1 3.55 1.66 5.61
CA TYR A 1 2.87 2.92 5.23
C TYR A 1 1.87 2.68 4.10
N ILE A 2 0.98 3.62 3.78
CA ILE A 2 0.03 3.43 2.66
C ILE A 2 0.75 3.27 1.31
N GLY A 3 1.94 3.86 1.14
CA GLY A 3 2.77 3.69 -0.05
C GLY A 3 3.27 2.25 -0.27
N ASP A 4 3.51 1.48 0.79
CA ASP A 4 3.81 0.04 0.68
C ASP A 4 2.57 -0.74 0.20
N LEU A 5 1.40 -0.36 0.69
CA LEU A 5 0.13 -0.97 0.30
C LEU A 5 -0.18 -0.73 -1.18
N ILE A 6 0.10 0.48 -1.66
CA ILE A 6 -0.12 0.90 -3.06
C ILE A 6 0.84 0.16 -4.01
N GLN A 7 2.08 -0.11 -3.57
CA GLN A 7 3.05 -0.87 -4.36
C GLN A 7 2.77 -2.38 -4.39
N LYS A 8 1.98 -2.89 -3.44
CA LYS A 8 1.52 -4.29 -3.42
C LYS A 8 0.41 -4.51 -4.43
N THR A 9 0.40 -5.69 -5.05
CA THR A 9 -0.65 -6.10 -5.99
C THR A 9 -1.86 -6.68 -5.23
N GLU A 10 -3.04 -6.71 -5.87
CA GLU A 10 -4.23 -7.36 -5.28
C GLU A 10 -3.97 -8.80 -4.87
N VAL A 11 -3.18 -9.53 -5.67
CA VAL A 11 -2.83 -10.93 -5.41
C VAL A 11 -1.98 -11.07 -4.15
N GLU A 12 -1.02 -10.17 -3.95
CA GLU A 12 -0.18 -10.14 -2.73
C GLU A 12 -1.01 -9.83 -1.49
N LEU A 13 -1.96 -8.91 -1.59
CA LEU A 13 -2.86 -8.56 -0.49
C LEU A 13 -3.82 -9.71 -0.17
N LEU A 14 -4.41 -10.36 -1.18
CA LEU A 14 -5.28 -11.53 -0.99
C LEU A 14 -4.58 -12.77 -0.45
N LYS A 15 -3.25 -12.88 -0.61
CA LYS A 15 -2.45 -13.93 0.04
C LYS A 15 -2.31 -13.72 1.54
N THR A 16 -2.59 -12.52 2.04
CA THR A 16 -2.50 -12.21 3.47
C THR A 16 -3.75 -12.77 4.16
N PRO A 17 -3.62 -13.69 5.13
CA PRO A 17 -4.76 -14.40 5.72
C PRO A 17 -5.77 -13.48 6.44
N ASN A 18 -5.35 -12.28 6.81
CA ASN A 18 -6.20 -11.27 7.47
C ASN A 18 -6.89 -10.30 6.50
N LEU A 19 -6.68 -10.47 5.19
CA LEU A 19 -7.08 -9.49 4.18
C LEU A 19 -8.10 -10.15 3.23
N GLY A 20 -9.38 -10.03 3.59
CA GLY A 20 -10.49 -10.58 2.81
C GLY A 20 -10.87 -9.72 1.61
N LYS A 21 -11.73 -10.27 0.74
CA LYS A 21 -12.28 -9.55 -0.44
C LYS A 21 -12.93 -8.22 -0.07
N LYS A 22 -13.63 -8.15 1.08
CA LYS A 22 -14.28 -6.93 1.57
C LYS A 22 -13.25 -5.82 1.88
N SER A 23 -12.21 -6.16 2.65
CA SER A 23 -11.12 -5.24 2.97
C SER A 23 -10.34 -4.80 1.73
N LEU A 24 -10.14 -5.72 0.77
CA LEU A 24 -9.50 -5.40 -0.51
C LEU A 24 -10.31 -4.37 -1.31
N THR A 25 -11.63 -4.54 -1.38
CA THR A 25 -12.52 -3.58 -2.04
C THR A 25 -12.45 -2.22 -1.37
N GLU A 26 -12.52 -2.15 -0.04
CA GLU A 26 -12.39 -0.87 0.69
C GLU A 26 -11.05 -0.17 0.39
N ILE A 27 -9.94 -0.92 0.40
CA ILE A 27 -8.62 -0.38 0.06
C ILE A 27 -8.62 0.18 -1.36
N LYS A 28 -9.17 -0.56 -2.33
CA LYS A 28 -9.26 -0.12 -3.72
C LYS A 28 -10.14 1.12 -3.88
N GLU A 29 -11.28 1.18 -3.20
CA GLU A 29 -12.16 2.34 -3.24
C GLU A 29 -11.49 3.59 -2.66
N VAL A 30 -10.81 3.47 -1.52
CA VAL A 30 -10.07 4.58 -0.91
C VAL A 30 -8.93 5.06 -1.80
N LEU A 31 -8.23 4.14 -2.47
CA LEU A 31 -7.20 4.49 -3.44
C LEU A 31 -7.80 5.18 -4.68
N ALA A 32 -8.87 4.64 -5.23
CA ALA A 32 -9.57 5.19 -6.38
C ALA A 32 -10.12 6.60 -6.11
N GLN A 33 -10.65 6.86 -4.91
CA GLN A 33 -11.07 8.21 -4.47
C GLN A 33 -9.92 9.22 -4.48
N ARG A 34 -8.68 8.76 -4.33
CA ARG A 34 -7.46 9.59 -4.36
C ARG A 34 -6.78 9.59 -5.74
N GLY A 35 -7.37 8.93 -6.75
CA GLY A 35 -6.77 8.76 -8.08
C GLY A 35 -5.59 7.78 -8.10
N LEU A 36 -5.50 6.90 -7.11
CA LEU A 36 -4.44 5.89 -6.96
C LEU A 36 -4.98 4.50 -7.24
N SER A 37 -4.07 3.55 -7.48
CA SER A 37 -4.39 2.14 -7.76
C SER A 37 -3.33 1.21 -7.16
N LEU A 38 -3.72 -0.02 -6.85
CA LEU A 38 -2.80 -1.06 -6.39
C LEU A 38 -1.82 -1.45 -7.50
N GLY A 39 -0.60 -1.79 -7.12
CA GLY A 39 0.50 -2.06 -8.06
C GLY A 39 1.10 -0.81 -8.70
N MET A 40 0.77 0.40 -8.22
CA MET A 40 1.44 1.62 -8.69
C MET A 40 2.81 1.74 -8.03
N LYS A 41 3.83 2.02 -8.85
CA LYS A 41 5.16 2.35 -8.37
C LYS A 41 5.20 3.84 -8.06
N LEU A 42 5.31 4.20 -6.79
CA LEU A 42 5.42 5.59 -6.38
C LEU A 42 6.85 6.08 -6.65
N GLU A 43 7.01 6.96 -7.62
CA GLU A 43 8.28 7.65 -7.87
C GLU A 43 8.52 8.62 -6.70
N ASN A 44 9.62 8.43 -5.96
CA ASN A 44 9.97 9.10 -4.69
C ASN A 44 9.34 8.54 -3.39
N TRP A 45 8.96 7.26 -3.37
CA TRP A 45 8.59 6.57 -2.13
C TRP A 45 9.68 5.58 -1.66
N PRO A 46 10.00 5.51 -0.35
CA PRO A 46 9.53 6.39 0.72
C PRO A 46 10.18 7.78 0.63
N PRO A 47 9.42 8.89 0.84
CA PRO A 47 10.00 10.23 0.85
C PRO A 47 11.02 10.33 2.00
N ALA A 48 12.11 11.05 1.77
CA ALA A 48 13.17 11.27 2.74
C ALA A 48 12.56 11.82 4.05
N GLY A 49 12.50 11.00 5.10
CA GLY A 49 11.82 11.29 6.37
C GLY A 49 10.83 10.22 6.81
N VAL A 50 10.31 9.41 5.88
CA VAL A 50 9.43 8.25 6.18
C VAL A 50 10.23 6.96 6.40
N ALA A 51 11.43 6.85 5.81
CA ALA A 51 12.33 5.70 6.00
C ALA A 51 13.03 5.66 7.38
N SER A 52 12.76 6.61 8.28
CA SER A 52 13.52 6.77 9.52
C SER A 52 13.02 5.94 10.71
N HIS A 53 11.99 5.09 10.57
CA HIS A 53 11.47 4.30 11.70
C HIS A 53 12.00 2.85 11.77
N GLY A 54 13.18 2.55 11.22
CA GLY A 54 13.71 1.18 11.23
C GLY A 54 15.21 1.02 11.49
N MET A 55 16.00 2.08 11.57
CA MET A 55 17.47 1.97 11.72
C MET A 55 18.05 3.11 12.59
N LEU A 56 17.75 3.07 13.88
CA LEU A 56 18.65 3.49 14.96
C LEU A 56 18.60 2.29 15.91
N GLY A 57 19.67 1.51 16.05
CA GLY A 57 20.86 1.92 16.79
C GLY A 57 20.66 1.45 18.23
#